data_AF-A0A1S9DBE3-F1
#
_entry.id   AF-A0A1S9DBE3-F1
#
_cell.length_a   1.000
_cell.length_b   1.000
_cell.length_c   1.000
_cell.angle_alpha   90.00
_cell.angle_beta   90.00
_cell.angle_gamma   90.00
#
_symmetry.space_group_name_H-M   'P 1'
#
loop_
_entity.id
_entity.type
_entity.pdbx_description
1 polymer ?
#
loop_
_entity_poly.entity_id
_entity_poly.type
_entity_poly.pdbx_seq_one_letter_code
_entity_poly.pdbx_strand_id
1 'polypeptide(L)'
;MAQISQSPLLRLPLEIRLMIYEYALDVPNEYMDRPLIVVNDRGNSFTARGRYRALSMCPSWVGENGKVRSLLSVNRQIHDEVEDFLYSHNTLFFLNAFSLDRLGAFLDTLSETARRRIRSVGFEIFFFVHSQTGVPKRTLKEYERAGKILSEKLPNWSSVVFYLDPRFYFPSAAVGGRELSARGVWYLATKFGAMRKEMQFFALPSIHRHVMDEAKRKIQMGRRGSQERAFL
;
A
#
# COMPACT_ATOMS: atom_id res chain seq x y z
N MET A 1 -15.94 -6.27 -45.84
CA MET A 1 -15.92 -5.57 -44.53
C MET A 1 -16.08 -6.61 -43.45
N ALA A 2 -15.06 -6.86 -42.62
CA ALA A 2 -15.17 -7.82 -41.52
C ALA A 2 -16.05 -7.21 -40.42
N GLN A 3 -17.14 -7.88 -40.07
CA GLN A 3 -17.92 -7.55 -38.86
C GLN A 3 -17.00 -7.74 -37.66
N ILE A 4 -16.61 -6.65 -36.99
CA ILE A 4 -15.92 -6.72 -35.71
C ILE A 4 -16.94 -7.26 -34.71
N SER A 5 -16.93 -8.58 -34.54
CA SER A 5 -17.77 -9.23 -33.54
C SER A 5 -17.28 -8.79 -32.17
N GLN A 6 -18.09 -7.97 -31.49
CA GLN A 6 -17.84 -7.62 -30.11
C GLN A 6 -17.62 -8.90 -29.29
N SER A 7 -16.54 -8.91 -28.50
CA SER A 7 -16.18 -10.03 -27.63
C SER A 7 -17.39 -10.48 -26.81
N PRO A 8 -17.69 -11.79 -26.72
CA PRO A 8 -18.79 -12.30 -25.91
C PRO A 8 -18.72 -11.84 -24.45
N LEU A 9 -17.51 -11.63 -23.91
CA LEU A 9 -17.33 -11.08 -22.57
C LEU A 9 -17.96 -9.70 -22.45
N LEU A 10 -17.76 -8.82 -23.43
CA LEU A 10 -18.30 -7.45 -23.44
C LEU A 10 -19.81 -7.39 -23.65
N ARG A 11 -20.45 -8.50 -24.03
CA ARG A 11 -21.92 -8.60 -24.12
C ARG A 11 -22.56 -8.91 -22.78
N LEU A 12 -21.77 -9.34 -21.79
CA LEU A 12 -22.27 -9.60 -20.45
C LEU A 12 -22.60 -8.27 -19.74
N PRO A 13 -23.63 -8.23 -18.89
CA PRO A 13 -23.86 -7.11 -17.98
C PRO A 13 -22.61 -6.77 -17.17
N LEU A 14 -22.44 -5.49 -16.82
CA LEU A 14 -21.27 -5.02 -16.09
C LEU A 14 -21.09 -5.80 -14.78
N GLU A 15 -22.18 -6.10 -14.08
CA GLU A 15 -22.20 -6.82 -12.82
C GLU A 15 -21.54 -8.20 -12.96
N ILE A 16 -21.86 -8.93 -14.03
CA ILE A 16 -21.27 -10.25 -14.30
C ILE A 16 -19.79 -10.11 -14.64
N ARG A 17 -19.40 -9.07 -15.38
CA ARG A 17 -17.99 -8.81 -15.68
C ARG A 17 -17.19 -8.47 -14.44
N LEU A 18 -17.76 -7.69 -13.52
CA LEU A 18 -17.14 -7.39 -12.22
C LEU A 18 -16.97 -8.65 -11.37
N MET A 19 -17.95 -9.56 -11.33
CA MET A 19 -17.81 -10.85 -10.63
C MET A 19 -16.68 -11.71 -11.24
N ILE A 20 -16.54 -11.70 -12.57
CA ILE A 20 -15.43 -12.38 -13.25
C ILE A 20 -14.09 -11.74 -12.86
N TYR A 21 -14.02 -10.42 -12.78
CA TYR A 21 -12.81 -9.71 -12.35
C TYR A 21 -12.50 -10.00 -10.89
N GLU A 22 -13.47 -9.98 -9.99
CA GLU A 22 -13.30 -10.35 -8.59
C GLU A 22 -12.66 -11.73 -8.46
N TYR A 23 -13.21 -12.74 -9.14
CA TYR A 23 -12.65 -14.09 -9.15
C TYR A 23 -11.25 -14.16 -9.78
N ALA A 24 -11.02 -13.45 -10.88
CA ALA A 24 -9.76 -13.54 -11.61
C ALA A 24 -8.61 -12.76 -10.94
N LEU A 25 -8.95 -11.75 -10.14
CA LEU A 25 -8.03 -10.84 -9.46
C LEU A 25 -7.87 -11.17 -7.96
N ASP A 26 -8.55 -12.20 -7.46
CA ASP A 26 -8.37 -12.72 -6.11
C ASP A 26 -7.02 -13.42 -5.99
N VAL A 27 -6.01 -12.63 -5.60
CA VAL A 27 -4.65 -13.12 -5.37
C VAL A 27 -4.46 -13.34 -3.87
N PRO A 28 -4.32 -14.60 -3.41
CA PRO A 28 -4.10 -14.88 -2.01
C PRO A 28 -2.78 -14.29 -1.56
N ASN A 29 -2.72 -13.85 -0.30
CA ASN A 29 -1.52 -13.31 0.31
C ASN A 29 -1.37 -13.83 1.74
N GLU A 30 -0.12 -13.90 2.22
CA GLU A 30 0.21 -14.44 3.55
C GLU A 30 0.12 -13.39 4.67
N TYR A 31 -0.25 -12.15 4.33
CA TYR A 31 -0.18 -11.02 5.27
C TYR A 31 -1.51 -10.79 5.97
N MET A 32 -2.61 -10.76 5.20
CA MET A 32 -3.93 -10.37 5.69
C MET A 32 -5.04 -11.08 4.91
N ASP A 33 -6.15 -11.35 5.58
CA ASP A 33 -7.38 -11.92 5.00
C ASP A 33 -8.18 -10.86 4.21
N ARG A 34 -7.49 -10.14 3.32
CA ARG A 34 -8.08 -9.16 2.39
C ARG A 34 -7.20 -9.01 1.15
N PRO A 35 -7.76 -8.61 0.00
CA PRO A 35 -7.00 -8.52 -1.24
C PRO A 35 -6.00 -7.35 -1.22
N LEU A 36 -4.77 -7.63 -1.65
CA LEU A 36 -3.65 -6.68 -1.68
C LEU A 36 -3.04 -6.59 -3.08
N ILE A 37 -2.61 -5.39 -3.47
CA ILE A 37 -1.67 -5.19 -4.57
C ILE A 37 -0.28 -5.16 -3.95
N VAL A 38 0.39 -6.31 -3.88
CA VAL A 38 1.69 -6.45 -3.22
C VAL A 38 2.81 -5.97 -4.14
N VAL A 39 3.57 -4.98 -3.68
CA VAL A 39 4.66 -4.33 -4.41
C VAL A 39 6.01 -4.68 -3.77
N ASN A 40 6.94 -5.15 -4.61
CA ASN A 40 8.32 -5.44 -4.23
C ASN A 40 9.31 -4.89 -5.27
N ASP A 41 10.60 -4.85 -4.90
CA ASP A 41 11.70 -4.39 -5.77
C ASP A 41 12.75 -5.48 -6.05
N ARG A 42 12.59 -6.69 -5.51
CA ARG A 42 13.56 -7.78 -5.68
C ARG A 42 13.30 -8.53 -6.98
N GLY A 43 14.34 -8.71 -7.80
CA GLY A 43 14.31 -9.56 -9.00
C GLY A 43 13.74 -8.89 -10.27
N ASN A 44 12.81 -7.94 -10.12
CA ASN A 44 12.28 -7.12 -11.22
C ASN A 44 12.52 -5.65 -10.88
N SER A 45 13.74 -5.17 -11.14
CA SER A 45 14.07 -3.76 -10.94
C SER A 45 13.16 -2.90 -11.80
N PHE A 46 12.30 -2.12 -11.14
CA PHE A 46 11.61 -0.98 -11.72
C PHE A 46 12.62 -0.11 -12.48
N THR A 47 12.60 -0.17 -13.82
CA THR A 47 13.47 0.66 -14.66
C THR A 47 12.75 1.96 -14.99
N ALA A 48 13.26 3.08 -14.48
CA ALA A 48 12.76 4.44 -14.74
C ALA A 48 12.87 4.90 -16.22
N ARG A 49 13.20 4.00 -17.16
CA ARG A 49 13.40 4.32 -18.58
C ARG A 49 12.16 3.91 -19.39
N GLY A 50 11.40 4.92 -19.82
CA GLY A 50 10.40 4.78 -20.88
C GLY A 50 9.05 5.33 -20.48
N ARG A 51 8.80 6.62 -20.80
CA ARG A 51 7.56 7.36 -20.53
C ARG A 51 6.28 6.77 -21.13
N TYR A 52 6.36 5.70 -21.92
CA TYR A 52 5.21 4.94 -22.40
C TYR A 52 5.67 3.51 -22.68
N ARG A 53 5.36 2.56 -21.81
CA ARG A 53 5.22 1.13 -22.18
C ARG A 53 4.57 0.33 -21.03
N ALA A 54 3.26 0.16 -21.22
CA ALA A 54 2.43 -0.94 -20.79
C ALA A 54 2.29 -1.23 -19.30
N LEU A 55 1.03 -1.35 -18.87
CA LEU A 55 0.59 -1.99 -17.64
C LEU A 55 0.99 -3.48 -17.52
N SER A 56 1.94 -3.94 -18.34
CA SER A 56 2.71 -5.17 -18.17
C SER A 56 3.89 -5.00 -17.17
N MET A 57 4.23 -3.77 -16.77
CA MET A 57 5.44 -3.48 -15.96
C MET A 57 5.19 -2.82 -14.58
N CYS A 58 4.01 -3.02 -13.98
CA CYS A 58 3.74 -2.59 -12.61
C CYS A 58 3.18 -3.75 -11.76
N PRO A 59 3.78 -4.03 -10.58
CA PRO A 59 4.92 -4.91 -10.39
C PRO A 59 4.58 -6.40 -10.59
N SER A 60 5.56 -7.31 -10.56
CA SER A 60 5.29 -8.73 -10.31
C SER A 60 4.67 -8.87 -8.93
N TRP A 61 3.36 -9.09 -8.86
CA TRP A 61 2.71 -9.30 -7.57
C TRP A 61 3.22 -10.62 -7.01
N VAL A 62 3.52 -10.63 -5.72
CA VAL A 62 3.90 -11.87 -5.05
C VAL A 62 2.68 -12.80 -5.09
N GLY A 63 2.82 -13.94 -5.76
CA GLY A 63 1.75 -14.93 -5.91
C GLY A 63 0.86 -14.79 -7.15
N GLU A 64 1.00 -13.73 -7.97
CA GLU A 64 0.23 -13.62 -9.21
C GLU A 64 0.85 -14.45 -10.34
N ASN A 65 -0.02 -15.16 -11.07
CA ASN A 65 0.35 -16.12 -12.10
C ASN A 65 0.22 -15.55 -13.54
N GLY A 66 0.28 -14.23 -13.70
CA GLY A 66 0.14 -13.53 -14.98
C GLY A 66 -1.30 -13.28 -15.46
N LYS A 67 -2.32 -13.82 -14.78
CA LYS A 67 -3.74 -13.65 -15.18
C LYS A 67 -4.20 -12.19 -15.24
N VAL A 68 -3.71 -11.35 -14.33
CA VAL A 68 -4.13 -9.94 -14.30
C VAL A 68 -3.50 -9.19 -15.46
N ARG A 69 -2.23 -9.49 -15.75
CA ARG A 69 -1.57 -8.94 -16.94
C ARG A 69 -2.29 -9.36 -18.21
N SER A 70 -2.75 -10.61 -18.29
CA SER A 70 -3.54 -11.10 -19.42
C SER A 70 -4.85 -10.31 -19.56
N LEU A 71 -5.61 -10.10 -18.48
CA LEU A 71 -6.86 -9.34 -18.51
C LEU A 71 -6.66 -7.87 -18.91
N LEU A 72 -5.66 -7.20 -18.36
CA LEU A 72 -5.31 -5.81 -18.72
C LEU A 72 -4.88 -5.66 -20.19
N SER A 73 -4.45 -6.75 -20.83
CA SER A 73 -3.97 -6.74 -22.22
C SER A 73 -5.05 -7.04 -23.27
N VAL A 74 -6.28 -7.40 -22.88
CA VAL A 74 -7.30 -7.91 -23.82
C VAL A 74 -7.82 -6.81 -24.76
N ASN A 75 -8.40 -5.75 -24.21
CA ASN A 75 -8.84 -4.57 -24.96
C ASN A 75 -8.99 -3.37 -24.03
N ARG A 76 -9.15 -2.17 -24.61
CA ARG A 76 -9.23 -0.91 -23.84
C ARG A 76 -10.39 -0.87 -22.84
N GLN A 77 -11.54 -1.44 -23.17
CA GLN A 77 -12.70 -1.43 -22.26
C GLN A 77 -12.46 -2.32 -21.04
N ILE A 78 -12.00 -3.56 -21.25
CA ILE A 78 -11.67 -4.49 -20.15
C ILE A 78 -10.53 -3.92 -19.32
N HIS A 79 -9.53 -3.34 -19.98
CA HIS A 79 -8.43 -2.65 -19.30
C HIS A 79 -8.95 -1.59 -18.32
N ASP A 80 -9.79 -0.67 -18.79
CA ASP A 80 -10.27 0.45 -17.99
C ASP A 80 -11.14 -0.04 -16.82
N GLU A 81 -11.98 -1.06 -17.04
CA GLU A 81 -12.82 -1.65 -15.99
C GLU A 81 -12.00 -2.42 -14.94
N VAL A 82 -11.03 -3.22 -15.37
CA VAL A 82 -10.16 -4.00 -14.47
C VAL A 82 -9.27 -3.07 -13.66
N GLU A 83 -8.72 -2.02 -14.28
CA GLU A 83 -7.91 -1.03 -13.59
C GLU A 83 -8.74 -0.29 -12.53
N ASP A 84 -9.95 0.14 -12.89
CA ASP A 84 -10.87 0.80 -11.97
C ASP A 84 -11.20 -0.09 -10.77
N PHE A 85 -11.58 -1.35 -11.02
CA PHE A 85 -11.92 -2.33 -9.99
C PHE A 85 -10.73 -2.63 -9.07
N LEU A 86 -9.57 -2.95 -9.66
CA LEU A 86 -8.38 -3.36 -8.92
C LEU A 86 -7.93 -2.31 -7.90
N TYR A 87 -7.79 -1.06 -8.33
CA TYR A 87 -7.29 0.01 -7.46
C TYR A 87 -8.34 0.59 -6.51
N SER A 88 -9.63 0.33 -6.75
CA SER A 88 -10.71 0.76 -5.85
C SER A 88 -10.97 -0.22 -4.71
N HIS A 89 -10.75 -1.52 -4.92
CA HIS A 89 -11.06 -2.56 -3.95
C HIS A 89 -9.83 -3.05 -3.16
N ASN A 90 -8.62 -2.94 -3.73
CA ASN A 90 -7.44 -3.53 -3.12
C ASN A 90 -6.55 -2.49 -2.44
N THR A 91 -5.83 -2.92 -1.40
CA THR A 91 -4.82 -2.08 -0.72
C THR A 91 -3.50 -2.14 -1.47
N LEU A 92 -2.92 -0.98 -1.81
CA LEU A 92 -1.58 -0.91 -2.40
C LEU A 92 -0.53 -1.16 -1.31
N PHE A 93 0.08 -2.34 -1.28
CA PHE A 93 0.88 -2.82 -0.15
C PHE A 93 2.37 -2.93 -0.49
N PHE A 94 3.22 -2.16 0.19
CA PHE A 94 4.66 -2.14 -0.05
C PHE A 94 5.41 -3.05 0.93
N LEU A 95 6.04 -4.10 0.41
CA LEU A 95 6.93 -4.97 1.19
C LEU A 95 8.12 -4.20 1.72
N ASN A 96 8.71 -4.65 2.83
CA ASN A 96 9.90 -4.06 3.43
C ASN A 96 11.08 -4.01 2.44
N ALA A 97 11.12 -4.96 1.51
CA ALA A 97 12.12 -5.03 0.46
C ALA A 97 12.03 -3.91 -0.60
N PHE A 98 10.90 -3.21 -0.72
CA PHE A 98 10.75 -2.08 -1.64
C PHE A 98 11.57 -0.87 -1.16
N SER A 99 12.16 -0.08 -2.06
CA SER A 99 12.87 1.14 -1.72
C SER A 99 11.91 2.31 -1.69
N LEU A 100 11.67 2.88 -0.50
CA LEU A 100 10.79 4.04 -0.33
C LEU A 100 11.31 5.29 -1.03
N ASP A 101 12.61 5.38 -1.31
CA ASP A 101 13.19 6.47 -2.11
C ASP A 101 12.73 6.41 -3.58
N ARG A 102 12.34 5.23 -4.07
CA ARG A 102 11.76 5.04 -5.42
C ARG A 102 10.25 5.22 -5.48
N LEU A 103 9.59 5.43 -4.34
CA LEU A 103 8.13 5.50 -4.25
C LEU A 103 7.53 6.56 -5.19
N GLY A 104 8.13 7.75 -5.25
CA GLY A 104 7.64 8.82 -6.11
C GLY A 104 7.67 8.43 -7.59
N ALA A 105 8.80 7.87 -8.04
CA ALA A 105 8.97 7.41 -9.42
C ALA A 105 8.03 6.26 -9.75
N PHE A 106 7.83 5.32 -8.82
CA PHE A 106 6.85 4.24 -8.96
C PHE A 106 5.44 4.79 -9.17
N LEU A 107 4.99 5.71 -8.32
CA LEU A 107 3.66 6.31 -8.44
C LEU A 107 3.48 7.09 -9.74
N ASP A 108 4.54 7.66 -10.31
CA ASP A 108 4.51 8.34 -11.61
C ASP A 108 4.32 7.40 -12.80
N THR A 109 4.46 6.09 -12.60
CA THR A 109 4.14 5.09 -13.64
C THR A 109 2.71 4.60 -13.60
N LEU A 110 1.99 4.87 -12.50
CA LEU A 110 0.58 4.53 -12.40
C LEU A 110 -0.25 5.47 -13.29
N SER A 111 -1.29 4.92 -13.91
CA SER A 111 -2.24 5.73 -14.66
C SER A 111 -2.92 6.77 -13.77
N GLU A 112 -3.54 7.77 -14.39
CA GLU A 112 -4.35 8.73 -13.66
C GLU A 112 -5.55 8.06 -12.96
N THR A 113 -6.18 7.08 -13.59
CA THR A 113 -7.28 6.29 -13.01
C THR A 113 -6.82 5.57 -11.75
N ALA A 114 -5.71 4.84 -11.81
CA ALA A 114 -5.13 4.13 -10.68
C ALA A 114 -4.85 5.07 -9.51
N ARG A 115 -4.13 6.18 -9.74
CA ARG A 115 -3.83 7.18 -8.70
C ARG A 115 -5.09 7.79 -8.09
N ARG A 116 -6.12 8.03 -8.90
CA ARG A 116 -7.41 8.56 -8.43
C ARG A 116 -8.23 7.52 -7.68
N ARG A 117 -8.05 6.21 -7.90
CA ARG A 117 -8.82 5.13 -7.27
C ARG A 117 -8.20 4.57 -5.99
N ILE A 118 -6.88 4.65 -5.83
CA ILE A 118 -6.22 4.21 -4.60
C ILE A 118 -6.77 4.98 -3.38
N ARG A 119 -7.38 4.23 -2.45
CA ARG A 119 -7.88 4.74 -1.15
C ARG A 119 -7.05 4.26 0.03
N SER A 120 -6.48 3.07 -0.08
CA SER A 120 -5.73 2.42 1.00
C SER A 120 -4.31 2.07 0.56
N VAL A 121 -3.35 2.37 1.43
CA VAL A 121 -1.93 2.06 1.24
C VAL A 121 -1.42 1.27 2.44
N GLY A 122 -0.61 0.25 2.23
CA GLY A 122 -0.04 -0.55 3.30
C GLY A 122 1.47 -0.63 3.25
N PHE A 123 2.06 -0.86 4.42
CA PHE A 123 3.48 -1.07 4.58
C PHE A 123 3.74 -2.31 5.44
N GLU A 124 4.66 -3.14 4.99
CA GLU A 124 5.35 -4.09 5.85
C GLU A 124 6.41 -3.34 6.68
N ILE A 125 6.36 -3.56 8.00
CA ILE A 125 7.17 -2.85 8.99
C ILE A 125 8.09 -3.83 9.71
N PHE A 126 9.40 -3.65 9.51
CA PHE A 126 10.42 -4.33 10.30
C PHE A 126 11.11 -3.31 11.19
N PHE A 127 10.91 -3.39 12.50
CA PHE A 127 11.63 -2.51 13.44
C PHE A 127 13.05 -3.00 13.71
N PHE A 128 13.27 -4.32 13.73
CA PHE A 128 14.54 -4.92 14.14
C PHE A 128 14.97 -6.02 13.18
N VAL A 129 15.83 -5.67 12.22
CA VAL A 129 16.33 -6.58 11.17
C VAL A 129 17.67 -7.24 11.51
N HIS A 130 18.13 -7.07 12.75
CA HIS A 130 19.50 -7.40 13.17
C HIS A 130 19.84 -8.90 13.16
N SER A 131 18.84 -9.78 13.02
CA SER A 131 18.99 -11.22 13.01
C SER A 131 19.13 -11.84 11.61
N GLN A 132 18.95 -11.07 10.53
CA GLN A 132 18.96 -11.62 9.16
C GLN A 132 19.74 -10.74 8.19
N THR A 133 20.82 -11.29 7.64
CA THR A 133 21.62 -10.67 6.59
C THR A 133 20.81 -10.47 5.31
N GLY A 134 20.93 -9.30 4.69
CA GLY A 134 20.25 -8.97 3.43
C GLY A 134 18.82 -8.48 3.58
N VAL A 135 18.28 -8.37 4.80
CA VAL A 135 16.98 -7.74 5.06
C VAL A 135 17.15 -6.21 5.10
N PRO A 136 16.45 -5.43 4.23
CA PRO A 136 16.60 -3.98 4.21
C PRO A 136 16.14 -3.35 5.52
N LYS A 137 16.94 -2.42 6.04
CA LYS A 137 16.57 -1.63 7.22
C LYS A 137 15.93 -0.32 6.79
N ARG A 138 14.67 -0.10 7.17
CA ARG A 138 13.99 1.19 7.02
C ARG A 138 13.97 1.95 8.33
N THR A 139 14.17 3.25 8.24
CA THR A 139 14.03 4.19 9.33
C THR A 139 12.60 4.72 9.41
N LEU A 140 12.19 5.15 10.60
CA LEU A 140 10.89 5.80 10.81
C LEU A 140 10.73 7.09 9.97
N LYS A 141 11.85 7.78 9.70
CA LYS A 141 11.85 8.98 8.85
C LYS A 141 11.55 8.66 7.39
N GLU A 142 11.96 7.49 6.88
CA GLU A 142 11.62 7.08 5.51
C GLU A 142 10.11 6.87 5.35
N TYR A 143 9.43 6.27 6.34
CA TYR A 143 7.97 6.15 6.32
C TYR A 143 7.27 7.52 6.35
N GLU A 144 7.79 8.48 7.11
CA GLU A 144 7.26 9.85 7.10
C GLU A 144 7.44 10.52 5.73
N ARG A 145 8.62 10.39 5.10
CA ARG A 145 8.84 10.91 3.73
C ARG A 145 7.91 10.24 2.73
N ALA A 146 7.76 8.92 2.82
CA ALA A 146 6.84 8.17 1.98
C ALA A 146 5.39 8.67 2.15
N GLY A 147 4.94 8.91 3.38
CA GLY A 147 3.62 9.47 3.66
C GLY A 147 3.39 10.85 3.04
N LYS A 148 4.42 11.71 2.99
CA LYS A 148 4.33 13.01 2.28
C LYS A 148 4.17 12.81 0.77
N ILE A 149 5.02 12.00 0.16
CA ILE A 149 4.97 11.68 -1.28
C ILE A 149 3.60 11.09 -1.66
N LEU A 150 3.08 10.17 -0.85
CA LEU A 150 1.76 9.57 -1.08
C LEU A 150 0.64 10.61 -0.97
N SER A 151 0.72 11.53 -0.02
CA SER A 151 -0.27 12.60 0.12
C SER A 151 -0.26 13.55 -1.07
N GLU A 152 0.91 13.78 -1.68
CA GLU A 152 1.06 14.61 -2.88
C GLU A 152 0.56 13.90 -4.14
N LYS A 153 0.84 12.60 -4.29
CA LYS A 153 0.60 11.87 -5.55
C LYS A 153 -0.72 11.09 -5.59
N LEU A 154 -1.34 10.80 -4.43
CA LEU A 154 -2.60 10.06 -4.34
C LEU A 154 -3.70 10.98 -3.77
N PRO A 155 -4.49 11.64 -4.63
CA PRO A 155 -5.41 12.70 -4.22
C PRO A 155 -6.50 12.23 -3.26
N ASN A 156 -6.88 10.96 -3.34
CA ASN A 156 -7.99 10.40 -2.57
C ASN A 156 -7.55 9.40 -1.50
N TRP A 157 -6.25 9.32 -1.20
CA TRP A 157 -5.73 8.40 -0.20
C TRP A 157 -6.24 8.75 1.20
N SER A 158 -6.92 7.81 1.86
CA SER A 158 -7.59 8.02 3.15
C SER A 158 -7.11 7.11 4.27
N SER A 159 -6.69 5.87 3.96
CA SER A 159 -6.30 4.89 4.99
C SER A 159 -4.91 4.31 4.79
N VAL A 160 -4.24 4.02 5.89
CA VAL A 160 -2.93 3.40 5.93
C VAL A 160 -2.94 2.15 6.80
N VAL A 161 -2.26 1.11 6.31
CA VAL A 161 -2.13 -0.17 6.96
C VAL A 161 -0.67 -0.40 7.32
N PHE A 162 -0.42 -0.80 8.56
CA PHE A 162 0.91 -1.19 9.02
C PHE A 162 0.87 -2.66 9.42
N TYR A 163 1.51 -3.52 8.63
CA TYR A 163 1.71 -4.91 8.99
C TYR A 163 3.01 -5.05 9.77
N LEU A 164 2.90 -5.44 11.03
CA LEU A 164 4.02 -5.59 11.95
C LEU A 164 4.49 -7.05 11.91
N ASP A 165 5.55 -7.36 11.16
CA ASP A 165 6.03 -8.74 11.06
C ASP A 165 6.51 -9.23 12.44
N PRO A 166 5.89 -10.29 13.01
CA PRO A 166 6.23 -10.78 14.35
C PRO A 166 7.71 -11.12 14.54
N ARG A 167 8.42 -11.52 13.47
CA ARG A 167 9.84 -11.89 13.48
C ARG A 167 10.76 -10.69 13.68
N PHE A 168 10.32 -9.51 13.25
CA PHE A 168 11.11 -8.27 13.28
C PHE A 168 10.48 -7.18 14.15
N TYR A 169 9.45 -7.52 14.92
CA TYR A 169 8.72 -6.58 15.76
C TYR A 169 9.46 -6.26 17.05
N PHE A 170 10.03 -7.25 17.72
CA PHE A 170 10.80 -7.07 18.95
C PHE A 170 12.31 -7.10 18.69
N PRO A 171 13.11 -6.33 19.42
CA PRO A 171 14.56 -6.42 19.33
C PRO A 171 15.02 -7.81 19.78
N SER A 172 16.13 -8.29 19.22
CA SER A 172 16.85 -9.40 19.83
C SER A 172 17.23 -9.05 21.27
N ALA A 173 17.38 -10.03 22.15
CA ALA A 173 17.69 -9.83 23.57
C ALA A 173 18.90 -8.90 23.83
N ALA A 174 19.83 -8.79 22.88
CA ALA A 174 21.03 -7.95 22.97
C ALA A 174 20.84 -6.46 22.62
N VAL A 175 19.71 -6.04 22.01
CA VAL A 175 19.59 -4.72 21.33
C VAL A 175 18.64 -3.75 22.06
N GLY A 176 17.96 -4.19 23.12
CA GLY A 176 17.16 -3.32 23.99
C GLY A 176 15.83 -3.94 24.42
N GLY A 177 15.03 -3.16 25.15
CA GLY A 177 13.73 -3.57 25.68
C GLY A 177 12.56 -3.37 24.71
N ARG A 178 11.41 -3.96 25.03
CA ARG A 178 10.14 -3.91 24.26
C ARG A 178 9.68 -2.48 23.92
N GLU A 179 10.08 -1.52 24.75
CA GLU A 179 9.79 -0.08 24.65
C GLU A 179 10.19 0.55 23.31
N LEU A 180 11.25 0.06 22.66
CA LEU A 180 11.67 0.60 21.36
C LEU A 180 10.63 0.35 20.26
N SER A 181 10.00 -0.82 20.27
CA SER A 181 8.91 -1.17 19.36
C SER A 181 7.65 -0.34 19.63
N ALA A 182 7.32 -0.10 20.90
CA ALA A 182 6.23 0.79 21.30
C ALA A 182 6.44 2.21 20.75
N ARG A 183 7.66 2.76 20.90
CA ARG A 183 8.03 4.07 20.32
C ARG A 183 7.92 4.09 18.80
N GLY A 184 8.29 3.00 18.11
CA GLY A 184 8.13 2.87 16.67
C GLY A 184 6.66 2.97 16.23
N VAL A 185 5.77 2.21 16.89
CA VAL A 185 4.32 2.28 16.64
C VAL A 185 3.78 3.67 16.92
N TRP A 186 4.13 4.25 18.07
CA TRP A 186 3.71 5.60 18.45
C TRP A 186 4.12 6.65 17.43
N TYR A 187 5.34 6.57 16.90
CA TYR A 187 5.85 7.47 15.90
C TYR A 187 5.02 7.40 14.61
N LEU A 188 4.80 6.19 14.08
CA LEU A 188 4.00 5.97 12.89
C LEU A 188 2.57 6.49 13.10
N ALA A 189 1.95 6.14 14.22
CA ALA A 189 0.61 6.58 14.57
C ALA A 189 0.49 8.11 14.65
N THR A 190 1.47 8.77 15.26
CA THR A 190 1.48 10.23 15.38
C THR A 190 1.65 10.91 14.02
N LYS A 191 2.57 10.42 13.19
CA LYS A 191 2.88 11.04 11.89
C LYS A 191 1.75 10.87 10.88
N PHE A 192 1.24 9.66 10.71
CA PHE A 192 0.13 9.40 9.77
C PHE A 192 -1.19 9.95 10.29
N GLY A 193 -1.38 9.99 11.61
CA GLY A 193 -2.50 10.69 12.23
C GLY A 193 -2.48 12.19 11.99
N ALA A 194 -1.31 12.83 12.02
CA ALA A 194 -1.15 14.23 11.64
C ALA A 194 -1.47 14.48 10.15
N MET A 195 -1.19 13.50 9.28
CA MET A 195 -1.61 13.49 7.86
C MET A 195 -3.09 13.14 7.66
N ARG A 196 -3.86 13.02 8.75
CA ARG A 196 -5.31 12.69 8.76
C ARG A 196 -5.63 11.36 8.09
N LYS A 197 -4.73 10.39 8.17
CA LYS A 197 -4.98 9.04 7.65
C LYS A 197 -5.64 8.18 8.72
N GLU A 198 -6.64 7.39 8.32
CA GLU A 198 -7.13 6.29 9.14
C GLU A 198 -6.02 5.24 9.23
N MET A 199 -5.71 4.74 10.42
CA MET A 199 -4.57 3.86 10.64
C MET A 199 -5.02 2.52 11.19
N GLN A 200 -4.52 1.45 10.57
CA GLN A 200 -4.76 0.08 11.02
C GLN A 200 -3.42 -0.61 11.23
N PHE A 201 -3.19 -1.14 12.43
CA PHE A 201 -1.99 -1.92 12.76
C PHE A 201 -2.36 -3.40 12.87
N PHE A 202 -1.74 -4.23 12.03
CA PHE A 202 -1.93 -5.68 12.00
C PHE A 202 -0.79 -6.38 12.72
N ALA A 203 -1.11 -7.52 13.34
CA ALA A 203 -0.21 -8.28 14.20
C ALA A 203 0.40 -7.47 15.36
N LEU A 204 -0.27 -6.38 15.79
CA LEU A 204 0.14 -5.57 16.94
C LEU A 204 0.00 -6.38 18.24
N PRO A 205 1.09 -6.60 19.00
CA PRO A 205 1.01 -7.29 20.29
C PRO A 205 0.14 -6.53 21.28
N SER A 206 -0.65 -7.27 22.08
CA SER A 206 -1.60 -6.72 23.06
C SER A 206 -0.95 -5.73 24.03
N ILE A 207 0.30 -6.00 24.43
CA ILE A 207 1.10 -5.16 25.32
C ILE A 207 1.28 -3.72 24.80
N HIS A 208 1.23 -3.48 23.49
CA HIS A 208 1.40 -2.16 22.89
C HIS A 208 0.08 -1.51 22.43
N ARG A 209 -1.08 -2.06 22.78
CA ARG A 209 -2.37 -1.44 22.43
C ARG A 209 -2.54 -0.04 23.06
N HIS A 210 -2.05 0.16 24.28
CA HIS A 210 -2.11 1.45 24.99
C HIS A 210 -1.44 2.61 24.21
N VAL A 211 -0.41 2.29 23.42
CA VAL A 211 0.31 3.25 22.58
C VAL A 211 -0.62 3.93 21.56
N MET A 212 -1.60 3.19 21.06
CA MET A 212 -2.58 3.72 20.11
C MET A 212 -3.49 4.76 20.75
N ASP A 213 -3.86 4.57 22.02
CA ASP A 213 -4.70 5.51 22.76
C ASP A 213 -3.93 6.78 23.13
N GLU A 214 -2.63 6.66 23.42
CA GLU A 214 -1.75 7.81 23.61
C GLU A 214 -1.55 8.62 22.33
N ALA A 215 -1.31 7.94 21.20
CA ALA A 215 -1.17 8.61 19.91
C ALA A 215 -2.46 9.36 19.53
N LYS A 216 -3.64 8.73 19.72
CA LYS A 216 -4.95 9.37 19.49
C LYS A 216 -5.14 10.62 20.35
N ARG A 217 -4.84 10.56 21.65
CA ARG A 217 -4.91 11.71 22.57
C ARG A 217 -4.03 12.87 22.08
N LYS A 218 -2.80 12.58 21.67
CA LYS A 218 -1.88 13.60 21.15
C LYS A 218 -2.38 14.26 19.86
N ILE A 219 -2.92 13.48 18.94
CA ILE A 219 -3.50 13.99 17.68
C ILE A 219 -4.69 14.92 17.98
N GLN A 220 -5.55 14.55 18.93
CA GLN A 220 -6.70 15.37 19.34
C GLN A 220 -6.27 16.68 20.02
N MET A 221 -5.27 16.66 20.89
CA MET A 221 -4.73 17.87 21.52
C MET A 221 -4.11 18.84 20.50
N GLY A 222 -3.36 18.32 19.53
CA GLY A 222 -2.80 19.13 18.44
C GLY A 222 -3.87 19.81 17.58
N ARG A 223 -5.05 19.20 17.42
CA ARG A 223 -6.20 19.80 16.72
C ARG A 223 -6.78 20.99 17.48
N ARG A 224 -6.94 20.88 18.81
CA ARG A 224 -7.47 21.97 19.64
C ARG A 224 -6.57 23.20 19.62
N GLY A 225 -5.26 23.04 19.80
CA GLY A 225 -4.32 24.16 19.76
C GLY A 225 -4.15 24.80 18.38
N SER A 226 -4.45 24.07 17.29
CA SER A 226 -4.45 24.63 15.93
C SER A 226 -5.74 25.40 15.62
N GLN A 227 -6.88 25.00 16.21
CA GLN A 227 -8.13 25.75 16.11
C GLN A 227 -8.05 27.06 16.91
N GLU A 228 -7.54 27.05 18.14
CA GLU A 228 -7.38 28.28 18.95
C GLU A 228 -6.45 29.31 18.30
N ARG A 229 -5.42 28.87 17.56
CA ARG A 229 -4.54 29.78 16.79
C ARG A 229 -5.12 30.27 15.47
N ALA A 230 -6.17 29.65 14.94
CA ALA A 230 -6.84 30.08 13.71
C ALA A 230 -7.96 31.11 13.98
N PHE A 231 -8.32 31.31 15.26
CA PHE A 231 -9.32 32.27 15.72
C PHE A 231 -8.71 33.51 16.43
N LEU A 232 -7.38 33.66 16.36
CA LEU A 232 -6.62 34.85 16.77
C LEU A 232 -5.93 35.45 15.55
#